data_AF-A0A7C9IYQ9-F1
#
_entry.id   AF-A0A7C9IYQ9-F1
#
_cell.length_a   1.000
_cell.length_b   1.000
_cell.length_c   1.000
_cell.angle_alpha   90.00
_cell.angle_beta   90.00
_cell.angle_gamma   90.00
#
_symmetry.space_group_name_H-M   'P 1'
#
loop_
_entity.id
_entity.type
_entity.pdbx_description
1 polymer ?
#
loop_
_entity_poly.entity_id
_entity_poly.type
_entity_poly.pdbx_seq_one_letter_code
_entity_poly.pdbx_strand_id
1 'polypeptide(L)'
;MADTTATAVRSTAHVITLASRRAAPSITNTTDRDTIALHVQAENALAMALGLLRNPQGTAADLERATARACRAATLLRRACAAQAEAPAV
;
A
#
# COMPACT_ATOMS: atom_id res chain seq x y z
N MET A 1 -54.08 -9.00 -10.52
CA MET A 1 -53.49 -7.71 -10.97
C MET A 1 -52.23 -7.52 -10.13
N ALA A 2 -51.06 -7.93 -10.64
CA ALA A 2 -49.85 -8.08 -9.85
C ALA A 2 -49.08 -6.76 -9.73
N ASP A 3 -48.63 -6.48 -8.50
CA ASP A 3 -47.87 -5.32 -8.05
C ASP A 3 -46.71 -4.96 -8.97
N THR A 4 -46.91 -3.95 -9.81
CA THR A 4 -45.86 -3.39 -10.69
C THR A 4 -45.00 -2.36 -9.96
N THR A 5 -45.48 -1.84 -8.82
CA THR A 5 -44.83 -0.81 -8.00
C THR A 5 -43.62 -1.35 -7.22
N ALA A 6 -43.68 -2.59 -6.73
CA ALA A 6 -42.59 -3.20 -5.96
C ALA A 6 -41.31 -3.43 -6.80
N THR A 7 -41.48 -3.76 -8.08
CA THR A 7 -40.35 -3.99 -9.01
C THR A 7 -39.64 -2.69 -9.39
N ALA A 8 -40.39 -1.59 -9.56
CA ALA A 8 -39.82 -0.29 -9.90
C ALA A 8 -38.95 0.28 -8.76
N VAL A 9 -39.40 0.15 -7.51
CA VAL A 9 -38.64 0.61 -6.32
C VAL A 9 -37.34 -0.17 -6.14
N ARG A 10 -37.34 -1.48 -6.42
CA ARG A 10 -36.12 -2.30 -6.34
C ARG A 10 -35.11 -1.93 -7.42
N SER A 11 -35.59 -1.62 -8.62
CA SER A 11 -34.75 -1.18 -9.74
C SER A 11 -34.07 0.17 -9.47
N THR A 12 -34.81 1.16 -8.96
CA THR A 12 -34.23 2.46 -8.62
C THR A 12 -33.26 2.38 -7.45
N ALA A 13 -33.55 1.59 -6.41
CA ALA A 13 -32.62 1.35 -5.32
C ALA A 13 -31.30 0.72 -5.80
N HIS A 14 -31.36 -0.22 -6.74
CA HIS A 14 -30.17 -0.86 -7.30
C HIS A 14 -29.33 0.11 -8.16
N VAL A 15 -29.99 0.96 -8.96
CA VAL A 15 -29.34 2.01 -9.75
C VAL A 15 -28.70 3.08 -8.85
N ILE A 16 -29.39 3.52 -7.79
CA ILE A 16 -28.83 4.45 -6.80
C ILE A 16 -27.62 3.81 -6.12
N THR A 17 -27.69 2.54 -5.73
CA THR A 17 -26.57 1.80 -5.12
C THR A 17 -25.36 1.70 -6.06
N LEU A 18 -25.57 1.50 -7.36
CA LEU A 18 -24.51 1.43 -8.37
C LEU A 18 -23.92 2.82 -8.68
N ALA A 19 -24.75 3.86 -8.76
CA ALA A 19 -24.32 5.24 -8.96
C ALA A 19 -23.52 5.77 -7.76
N SER A 20 -23.93 5.44 -6.52
CA SER A 20 -23.18 5.77 -5.31
C SER A 20 -21.79 5.13 -5.28
N ARG A 21 -21.62 3.91 -5.81
CA ARG A 21 -20.28 3.30 -5.94
C ARG A 21 -19.40 3.97 -6.98
N ARG A 22 -19.99 4.51 -8.06
CA ARG A 22 -19.25 5.23 -9.11
C ARG A 22 -18.88 6.66 -8.69
N ALA A 23 -19.58 7.22 -7.72
CA ALA A 23 -19.31 8.54 -7.13
C ALA A 23 -18.40 8.47 -5.88
N ALA A 24 -17.91 7.29 -5.50
CA ALA A 24 -16.86 7.20 -4.49
C ALA A 24 -15.65 7.98 -5.02
N PRO A 25 -15.19 9.04 -4.33
CA PRO A 25 -14.04 9.80 -4.78
C PRO A 25 -12.87 8.83 -4.91
N SER A 26 -12.38 8.62 -6.13
CA SER A 26 -11.10 7.95 -6.34
C SER A 26 -10.09 8.80 -5.60
N ILE A 27 -9.52 8.27 -4.51
CA ILE A 27 -8.46 8.94 -3.77
C ILE A 27 -7.32 9.17 -4.77
N THR A 28 -7.20 10.38 -5.29
CA THR A 28 -6.17 10.78 -6.26
C THR A 28 -4.79 10.90 -5.61
N ASN A 29 -4.71 10.76 -4.29
CA ASN A 29 -3.47 10.64 -3.51
C ASN A 29 -3.00 9.18 -3.36
N THR A 30 -3.16 8.34 -4.38
CA THR A 30 -2.58 6.99 -4.39
C THR A 30 -1.05 7.03 -4.32
N THR A 31 -0.41 8.01 -4.99
CA THR A 31 1.04 8.20 -4.98
C THR A 31 1.58 8.40 -3.56
N ASP A 32 0.87 9.15 -2.72
CA ASP A 32 1.26 9.39 -1.33
C ASP A 32 1.11 8.12 -0.47
N ARG A 33 -0.02 7.41 -0.62
CA ARG A 33 -0.25 6.12 0.06
C ARG A 33 0.80 5.06 -0.32
N ASP A 34 1.14 4.96 -1.60
CA ASP A 34 2.11 3.99 -2.10
C ASP A 34 3.53 4.34 -1.63
N THR A 35 3.89 5.62 -1.62
CA THR A 35 5.17 6.11 -1.08
C THR A 35 5.30 5.84 0.43
N ILE A 36 4.24 6.08 1.19
CA ILE A 36 4.17 5.76 2.63
C ILE A 36 4.32 4.25 2.85
N ALA A 37 3.60 3.42 2.07
CA ALA A 37 3.70 1.98 2.18
C ALA A 37 5.12 1.46 1.87
N LEU A 38 5.79 2.02 0.86
CA LEU A 38 7.18 1.71 0.54
C LEU A 38 8.15 2.09 1.67
N HIS A 39 7.96 3.26 2.29
CA HIS A 39 8.77 3.69 3.43
C HIS A 39 8.58 2.77 4.64
N VAL A 40 7.34 2.47 5.03
CA VAL A 40 7.04 1.57 6.16
C VAL A 40 7.62 0.17 5.93
N GLN A 41 7.56 -0.34 4.70
CA GLN A 41 8.17 -1.62 4.38
C GLN A 41 9.70 -1.58 4.47
N ALA A 42 10.33 -0.49 4.04
CA ALA A 42 11.78 -0.31 4.14
C ALA A 42 12.23 -0.22 5.61
N GLU A 43 11.53 0.54 6.44
CA GLU A 43 11.85 0.68 7.87
C GLU A 43 11.72 -0.65 8.62
N ASN A 44 10.64 -1.40 8.38
CA ASN A 44 10.46 -2.71 8.99
C ASN A 44 11.56 -3.70 8.58
N ALA A 45 11.97 -3.67 7.32
CA ALA A 45 13.08 -4.50 6.84
C ALA A 45 14.41 -4.12 7.49
N LEU A 46 14.69 -2.82 7.68
CA LEU A 46 15.87 -2.32 8.39
C LEU A 46 15.85 -2.69 9.88
N ALA A 47 14.71 -2.51 10.55
CA ALA A 47 14.56 -2.86 11.96
C ALA A 47 14.87 -4.35 12.20
N MET A 48 14.35 -5.24 11.33
CA MET A 48 14.68 -6.66 11.38
C MET A 48 16.16 -6.94 11.11
N ALA A 49 16.77 -6.26 10.13
CA ALA A 49 18.19 -6.42 9.84
C ALA A 49 19.07 -6.00 11.03
N LEU A 50 18.78 -4.85 11.63
CA LEU A 50 19.48 -4.37 12.82
C LEU A 50 19.25 -5.29 14.03
N GLY A 51 18.06 -5.85 14.17
CA GLY A 51 17.76 -6.84 15.21
C GLY A 51 18.66 -8.07 15.09
N LEU A 52 18.87 -8.58 13.88
CA LEU A 52 19.78 -9.70 13.61
C LEU A 52 21.24 -9.34 13.90
N LEU A 53 21.68 -8.14 13.48
CA LEU A 53 23.06 -7.68 13.67
C LEU A 53 23.42 -7.37 15.13
N ARG A 54 22.43 -6.96 15.93
CA ARG A 54 22.61 -6.68 17.36
C ARG A 54 22.62 -7.94 18.22
N ASN A 55 22.32 -9.11 17.66
CA ASN A 55 22.37 -10.37 18.39
C ASN A 55 23.84 -10.80 18.59
N PRO A 56 24.36 -10.82 19.84
CA PRO A 56 25.75 -11.19 20.10
C PRO A 56 26.07 -12.67 19.81
N GLN A 57 25.04 -13.52 19.67
CA GLN A 57 25.17 -14.94 19.30
C GLN A 57 24.74 -15.20 17.85
N GLY A 58 24.75 -14.16 17.00
CA GLY A 58 24.33 -14.26 15.61
C GLY A 58 25.23 -15.19 14.78
N THR A 59 24.61 -15.95 13.89
CA THR A 59 25.31 -16.87 12.98
C THR A 59 25.64 -16.21 11.64
N ALA A 60 26.49 -16.84 10.83
CA ALA A 60 26.74 -16.40 9.45
C ALA A 60 25.44 -16.32 8.61
N ALA A 61 24.49 -17.24 8.84
CA ALA A 61 23.19 -17.21 8.18
C ALA A 61 22.35 -15.98 8.60
N ASP A 62 22.50 -15.49 9.83
CA ASP A 62 21.83 -14.28 10.29
C ASP A 62 22.43 -13.02 9.67
N LEU A 63 23.74 -13.00 9.43
CA LEU A 63 24.42 -11.94 8.67
C LEU A 63 23.93 -11.90 7.22
N GLU A 64 23.83 -13.04 6.54
CA GLU A 64 23.28 -13.11 5.18
C GLU A 64 21.83 -12.60 5.15
N ARG A 65 21.01 -13.04 6.11
CA ARG A 65 19.61 -12.61 6.26
C ARG A 65 19.47 -11.13 6.57
N ALA A 66 20.37 -10.56 7.38
CA ALA A 66 20.40 -9.13 7.68
C ALA A 66 20.78 -8.34 6.42
N THR A 67 21.80 -8.79 5.70
CA THR A 67 22.27 -8.18 4.46
C THR A 67 21.18 -8.19 3.39
N ALA A 68 20.52 -9.33 3.15
CA ALA A 68 19.43 -9.44 2.20
C ALA A 68 18.26 -8.48 2.53
N ARG A 69 17.91 -8.36 3.82
CA ARG A 69 16.87 -7.42 4.28
C ARG A 69 17.30 -5.96 4.11
N ALA A 70 18.55 -5.63 4.43
CA ALA A 70 19.09 -4.28 4.22
C ALA A 70 19.10 -3.91 2.73
N CYS A 71 19.50 -4.83 1.84
CA CYS A 71 19.43 -4.62 0.40
C CYS A 71 17.99 -4.39 -0.07
N ARG A 72 17.03 -5.20 0.39
CA ARG A 72 15.61 -5.01 0.07
C ARG A 72 15.11 -3.64 0.51
N ALA A 73 15.44 -3.21 1.74
CA ALA A 73 15.06 -1.89 2.24
C ALA A 73 15.64 -0.77 1.36
N ALA A 74 16.93 -0.85 1.01
CA ALA A 74 17.58 0.12 0.13
C ALA A 74 16.91 0.19 -1.26
N THR A 75 16.48 -0.95 -1.81
CA THR A 75 15.72 -0.98 -3.07
C THR A 75 14.36 -0.31 -2.94
N LEU A 76 13.64 -0.54 -1.84
CA LEU A 76 12.33 0.09 -1.59
C LEU A 76 12.45 1.60 -1.44
N LEU A 77 13.45 2.08 -0.70
CA LEU A 77 13.74 3.51 -0.57
C LEU A 77 14.11 4.14 -1.91
N ARG A 78 14.90 3.46 -2.74
CA ARG A 78 15.23 3.95 -4.09
C ARG A 78 13.98 4.12 -4.96
N ARG A 79 13.03 3.18 -4.88
CA ARG A 79 11.74 3.28 -5.58
C ARG A 79 10.90 4.43 -5.04
N ALA A 80 10.86 4.59 -3.72
CA ALA A 80 10.15 5.70 -3.09
C ALA A 80 10.75 7.06 -3.47
N CYS A 81 12.08 7.19 -3.56
CA CYS A 81 12.73 8.41 -4.06
C CYS A 81 12.40 8.67 -5.53
N ALA A 82 12.39 7.65 -6.38
CA ALA A 82 12.03 7.80 -7.79
C ALA A 82 10.56 8.24 -7.96
N ALA A 83 9.64 7.65 -7.18
CA ALA A 83 8.23 8.04 -7.18
C ALA A 83 8.00 9.50 -6.74
N GLN A 84 8.85 10.02 -5.84
CA GLN A 84 8.82 11.42 -5.43
C GLN A 84 9.41 12.37 -6.48
N ALA A 85 10.40 11.92 -7.27
CA ALA A 85 11.01 12.73 -8.33
C ALA A 85 10.11 12.88 -9.57
N GLU A 86 9.20 11.92 -9.82
CA GLU A 86 8.21 12.00 -10.90
C GLU A 86 6.93 12.73 -10.50
N ALA A 87 6.75 13.08 -9.22
CA ALA A 87 5.64 13.91 -8.79
C ALA A 87 5.86 15.35 -9.28
N PRO A 88 4.92 15.95 -10.04
CA PRO A 88 5.05 17.33 -10.47
C PRO A 88 5.15 18.23 -9.23
N ALA A 89 6.21 19.04 -9.17
CA ALA A 89 6.35 20.07 -8.16
C ALA A 89 5.11 20.98 -8.20
N VAL A 90 4.38 21.03 -7.09
CA VAL A 90 3.21 21.90 -6.87
C VAL A 90 3.65 23.36 -6.89
#